data_AF-A0A1V6QLL6-F1
#
_entry.id   AF-A0A1V6QLL6-F1
#
_cell.length_a   1.000
_cell.length_b   1.000
_cell.length_c   1.000
_cell.angle_alpha   90.00
_cell.angle_beta   90.00
_cell.angle_gamma   90.00
#
_symmetry.space_group_name_H-M   'P 1'
#
loop_
_entity.id
_entity.type
_entity.pdbx_description
1 polymer ?
#
loop_
_entity_poly.entity_id
_entity_poly.type
_entity_poly.pdbx_seq_one_letter_code
_entity_poly.pdbx_strand_id
1 'polypeptide(L)'
;MSAPDKPPAPGDALDLPPRALRDVLRVCLSAKEYRFIHESVIKRAPAVQNKLPSPSRYDAIARPKNRHSEAAIRSSLRVFVGSGIALKLADLLITRFQGAPQKKTRTPLLRSPKFRLSISLSLLLLIHRLLYRFLIRLRANLRTDDAKPFRERNPRISRALTSRFAPAIGASLAGFALGICPQDQLRLTAAIYTGTRSLEFLFNVLDSKGWLDKRPWWFGSWLLMPISFAQLFHAFVFDRETTPNWFGNVILKLSPSYIQGRPESLPVDLAWPEKEEIVNSLASIADLRWPAFVSPILHPGDPNTLPSSVASISPITGPAHPAISSLSCALLHPNLPNCSTAFLHHILLSVPPLARFLTTVTLALSIPKFKSILLQPISSVNTISKRIITMTAVLSAAIGSAWGSVCLLNNNLPRTTLPTKRFFLSGALGGLPFLFLGNSRSTFLWFFRAAVDSAYKTGVKRGLWKGRKGGELLLFVLSWALMGSILEGNPEAVQGGGLRKALTWMRGDGFGDPVDIAKRKLRRESKKPDGV
;
A
#
# COMPACT_ATOMS: atom_id res chain seq x y z
N MET A 1 5.94 11.11 -56.10
CA MET A 1 5.51 10.05 -57.02
C MET A 1 6.01 8.72 -56.48
N SER A 2 5.12 7.95 -55.87
CA SER A 2 5.41 6.64 -55.30
C SER A 2 5.06 5.57 -56.34
N ALA A 3 5.96 4.62 -56.56
CA ALA A 3 5.75 3.51 -57.48
C ALA A 3 4.48 2.71 -57.11
N PRO A 4 3.72 2.19 -58.09
CA PRO A 4 2.53 1.41 -57.83
C PRO A 4 2.91 0.03 -57.27
N ASP A 5 2.23 -0.37 -56.19
CA ASP A 5 2.31 -1.72 -55.61
C ASP A 5 1.93 -2.76 -56.67
N LYS A 6 2.86 -3.67 -56.95
CA LYS A 6 2.65 -4.82 -57.83
C LYS A 6 1.64 -5.77 -57.15
N PRO A 7 0.52 -6.14 -57.78
CA PRO A 7 -0.40 -7.10 -57.19
C PRO A 7 0.30 -8.47 -57.05
N PRO A 8 0.05 -9.22 -55.97
CA PRO A 8 0.64 -10.54 -55.77
C PRO A 8 0.16 -11.51 -56.86
N ALA A 9 1.06 -12.39 -57.31
CA ALA A 9 0.82 -13.38 -58.35
C ALA A 9 -0.34 -14.33 -58.01
N PRO A 10 -1.12 -14.80 -59.02
CA PRO A 10 -2.38 -15.53 -58.83
C PRO A 10 -2.17 -17.03 -58.53
N GLY A 11 -1.30 -17.35 -57.55
CA GLY A 11 -1.00 -18.73 -57.12
C GLY A 11 -1.09 -18.98 -55.61
N ASP A 12 -1.10 -17.93 -54.77
CA ASP A 12 -1.00 -18.06 -53.30
C ASP A 12 -2.32 -17.83 -52.54
N ALA A 13 -3.44 -17.62 -53.25
CA ALA A 13 -4.69 -17.18 -52.65
C ALA A 13 -5.55 -18.31 -52.04
N LEU A 14 -5.18 -19.59 -52.20
CA LEU A 14 -6.14 -20.70 -52.05
C LEU A 14 -6.15 -21.47 -50.71
N ASP A 15 -5.26 -21.22 -49.75
CA ASP A 15 -5.31 -21.95 -48.46
C ASP A 15 -5.01 -21.07 -47.24
N LEU A 16 -5.54 -19.84 -47.23
CA LEU A 16 -5.44 -19.03 -46.05
C LEU A 16 -6.66 -19.30 -45.13
N PRO A 17 -6.47 -19.63 -43.83
CA PRO A 17 -7.57 -19.96 -42.92
C PRO A 17 -8.65 -18.86 -42.88
N PRO A 18 -9.88 -19.12 -42.40
CA PRO A 18 -10.93 -18.10 -42.33
C PRO A 18 -10.43 -16.79 -41.72
N ARG A 19 -10.86 -15.64 -42.24
CA ARG A 19 -10.39 -14.31 -41.80
C ARG A 19 -10.48 -14.13 -40.28
N ALA A 20 -11.55 -14.64 -39.67
CA ALA A 20 -11.74 -14.67 -38.22
C ALA A 20 -10.62 -15.44 -37.49
N LEU A 21 -10.22 -16.61 -37.99
CA LEU A 21 -9.14 -17.41 -37.40
C LEU A 21 -7.79 -16.71 -37.54
N ARG A 22 -7.52 -16.04 -38.67
CA ARG A 22 -6.30 -15.24 -38.85
C ARG A 22 -6.22 -14.08 -37.85
N ASP A 23 -7.33 -13.37 -37.65
CA ASP A 23 -7.38 -12.24 -36.73
C ASP A 23 -7.26 -12.69 -35.27
N VAL A 24 -7.84 -13.85 -34.92
CA VAL A 24 -7.66 -14.47 -33.59
C VAL A 24 -6.20 -14.90 -33.36
N LEU A 25 -5.59 -15.59 -34.32
CA LEU A 25 -4.19 -16.04 -34.22
C LEU A 25 -3.22 -14.86 -34.07
N ARG A 26 -3.42 -13.79 -34.86
CA ARG A 26 -2.65 -12.53 -34.75
C ARG A 26 -2.73 -11.91 -33.37
N VAL A 27 -3.92 -11.88 -32.78
CA VAL A 27 -4.14 -11.27 -31.47
C VAL A 27 -3.54 -12.12 -30.36
N CYS A 28 -3.67 -13.44 -30.43
CA CYS A 28 -3.24 -14.35 -29.37
C CYS A 28 -1.71 -14.59 -29.31
N LEU A 29 -1.05 -14.76 -30.47
CA LEU A 29 0.32 -15.29 -30.55
C LEU A 29 1.27 -14.35 -31.28
N SER A 30 2.44 -14.12 -30.70
CA SER A 30 3.57 -13.47 -31.40
C SER A 30 4.22 -14.44 -32.38
N ALA A 31 4.77 -13.92 -33.49
CA ALA A 31 5.67 -14.65 -34.40
C ALA A 31 6.72 -15.51 -33.67
N LYS A 32 7.40 -14.92 -32.67
CA LYS A 32 8.43 -15.60 -31.87
C LYS A 32 7.87 -16.73 -31.00
N GLU A 33 6.66 -16.55 -30.48
CA GLU A 33 6.02 -17.53 -29.60
C GLU A 33 5.44 -18.68 -30.42
N TYR A 34 4.90 -18.37 -31.59
CA TYR A 34 4.46 -19.38 -32.53
C TYR A 34 5.63 -20.28 -32.94
N ARG A 35 6.79 -19.70 -33.29
CA ARG A 35 8.02 -20.46 -33.57
C ARG A 35 8.38 -21.41 -32.42
N PHE A 36 8.39 -20.91 -31.19
CA PHE A 36 8.71 -21.73 -30.01
C PHE A 36 7.69 -22.85 -29.75
N ILE A 37 6.39 -22.56 -29.87
CA ILE A 37 5.33 -23.56 -29.69
C ILE A 37 5.41 -24.60 -30.81
N HIS A 38 5.61 -24.16 -32.06
CA HIS A 38 5.75 -25.02 -33.22
C HIS A 38 6.94 -25.99 -33.05
N GLU A 39 8.10 -25.50 -32.62
CA GLU A 39 9.26 -26.34 -32.28
C GLU A 39 8.96 -27.32 -31.14
N SER A 40 8.28 -26.87 -30.08
CA SER A 40 7.95 -27.70 -28.93
C SER A 40 6.90 -28.78 -29.24
N VAL A 41 5.94 -28.48 -30.11
CA VAL A 41 4.88 -29.40 -30.55
C VAL A 41 5.44 -30.43 -31.52
N ILE A 42 6.27 -30.03 -32.48
CA ILE A 42 6.91 -30.99 -33.40
C ILE A 42 7.81 -31.98 -32.64
N LYS A 43 8.53 -31.51 -31.61
CA LYS A 43 9.34 -32.39 -30.75
C LYS A 43 8.52 -33.43 -29.98
N ARG A 44 7.25 -33.14 -29.66
CA ARG A 44 6.39 -34.03 -28.86
C ARG A 44 5.40 -34.85 -29.70
N ALA A 45 5.02 -34.34 -30.87
CA ALA A 45 3.99 -34.93 -31.72
C ALA A 45 4.29 -34.61 -33.20
N PRO A 46 5.20 -35.36 -33.85
CA PRO A 46 5.58 -35.12 -35.25
C PRO A 46 4.41 -35.29 -36.24
N ALA A 47 3.41 -36.12 -35.90
CA ALA A 47 2.20 -36.33 -36.70
C ALA A 47 1.35 -35.06 -36.95
N VAL A 48 1.54 -33.99 -36.17
CA VAL A 48 0.78 -32.73 -36.29
C VAL A 48 1.48 -31.73 -37.22
N GLN A 49 2.70 -32.02 -37.68
CA GLN A 49 3.51 -31.13 -38.52
C GLN A 49 2.78 -30.73 -39.82
N ASN A 50 2.04 -31.66 -40.43
CA ASN A 50 1.31 -31.42 -41.68
C ASN A 50 0.04 -30.57 -41.49
N LYS A 51 -0.44 -30.39 -40.26
CA LYS A 51 -1.66 -29.63 -39.94
C LYS A 51 -1.39 -28.22 -39.42
N LEU A 52 -0.14 -27.88 -39.10
CA LEU A 52 0.24 -26.58 -38.57
C LEU A 52 0.87 -25.70 -39.66
N PRO A 53 0.53 -24.39 -39.75
CA PRO A 53 1.18 -23.51 -40.70
C PRO A 53 2.68 -23.38 -40.37
N SER A 54 3.53 -23.40 -41.39
CA SER A 54 4.97 -23.22 -41.18
C SER A 54 5.28 -21.85 -40.52
N PRO A 55 6.39 -21.71 -39.77
CA PRO A 55 6.68 -20.46 -39.08
C PRO A 55 6.84 -19.24 -40.01
N SER A 56 7.36 -19.45 -41.23
CA SER A 56 7.44 -18.42 -42.27
C SER A 56 6.06 -18.01 -42.78
N ARG A 57 5.16 -18.98 -42.98
CA ARG A 57 3.77 -18.72 -43.36
C ARG A 57 3.01 -18.01 -42.25
N TYR A 58 3.23 -18.41 -40.99
CA TYR A 58 2.68 -17.72 -39.83
C TYR A 58 3.20 -16.29 -39.72
N ASP A 59 4.48 -16.03 -39.99
CA ASP A 59 5.02 -14.67 -39.99
C ASP A 59 4.37 -13.79 -41.06
N ALA A 60 4.09 -14.32 -42.24
CA ALA A 60 3.35 -13.60 -43.28
C ALA A 60 1.91 -13.31 -42.85
N ILE A 61 1.24 -14.26 -42.20
CA ILE A 61 -0.09 -14.06 -41.62
C ILE A 61 -0.03 -13.04 -40.47
N ALA A 62 0.99 -13.10 -39.62
CA ALA A 62 1.17 -12.29 -38.43
C ALA A 62 1.76 -10.90 -38.70
N ARG A 63 2.07 -10.53 -39.96
CA ARG A 63 2.43 -9.16 -40.35
C ARG A 63 1.24 -8.23 -40.05
N PRO A 64 1.35 -7.37 -39.02
CA PRO A 64 0.19 -6.64 -38.54
C PRO A 64 -0.01 -5.35 -39.33
N LYS A 65 -1.24 -5.06 -39.77
CA LYS A 65 -1.59 -3.73 -40.32
C LYS A 65 -1.47 -2.65 -39.22
N ASN A 66 -1.64 -3.03 -37.95
CA ASN A 66 -1.55 -2.12 -36.80
C ASN A 66 -0.86 -2.76 -35.57
N ARG A 67 0.46 -2.98 -35.66
CA ARG A 67 1.30 -3.71 -34.69
C ARG A 67 1.04 -3.42 -33.20
N HIS A 68 0.80 -2.16 -32.86
CA HIS A 68 0.62 -1.75 -31.46
C HIS A 68 -0.77 -2.10 -30.90
N SER A 69 -1.84 -2.00 -31.70
CA SER A 69 -3.19 -2.33 -31.22
C SER A 69 -3.29 -3.83 -30.93
N GLU A 70 -2.75 -4.65 -31.84
CA GLU A 70 -2.65 -6.10 -31.65
C GLU A 70 -1.76 -6.45 -30.45
N ALA A 71 -0.62 -5.76 -30.27
CA ALA A 71 0.23 -5.95 -29.09
C ALA A 71 -0.44 -5.54 -27.77
N ALA A 72 -1.26 -4.48 -27.79
CA ALA A 72 -2.04 -4.05 -26.63
C ALA A 72 -3.07 -5.12 -26.25
N ILE A 73 -3.85 -5.62 -27.21
CA ILE A 73 -4.83 -6.69 -26.97
C ILE A 73 -4.13 -7.94 -26.44
N ARG A 74 -3.05 -8.38 -27.07
CA ARG A 74 -2.27 -9.54 -26.63
C ARG A 74 -1.77 -9.41 -25.19
N SER A 75 -1.22 -8.25 -24.85
CA SER A 75 -0.75 -7.98 -23.48
C SER A 75 -1.88 -7.96 -22.46
N SER A 76 -3.04 -7.39 -22.81
CA SER A 76 -4.20 -7.37 -21.92
C SER A 76 -4.76 -8.78 -21.69
N LEU A 77 -4.76 -9.64 -22.70
CA LEU A 77 -5.15 -11.04 -22.59
C LEU A 77 -4.18 -11.82 -21.65
N ARG A 78 -2.88 -11.54 -21.73
CA ARG A 78 -1.90 -12.13 -20.81
C ARG A 78 -2.09 -11.66 -19.37
N VAL A 79 -2.38 -10.38 -19.16
CA VAL A 79 -2.69 -9.87 -17.82
C VAL A 79 -3.96 -10.53 -17.28
N PHE A 80 -4.97 -10.71 -18.12
CA PHE A 80 -6.19 -11.42 -17.75
C PHE A 80 -5.90 -12.86 -17.28
N VAL A 81 -5.23 -13.65 -18.12
CA VAL A 81 -4.90 -15.05 -17.80
C VAL A 81 -3.94 -15.13 -16.61
N GLY A 82 -2.88 -14.33 -16.63
CA GLY A 82 -1.85 -14.31 -15.59
C GLY A 82 -2.40 -13.91 -14.22
N SER A 83 -3.24 -12.88 -14.15
CA SER A 83 -3.90 -12.48 -12.90
C SER A 83 -4.87 -13.55 -12.41
N GLY A 84 -5.63 -14.18 -13.31
CA GLY A 84 -6.55 -15.27 -12.94
C GLY A 84 -5.83 -16.47 -12.33
N ILE A 85 -4.69 -16.88 -12.92
CA ILE A 85 -3.83 -17.94 -12.38
C ILE A 85 -3.22 -17.52 -11.04
N ALA A 86 -2.68 -16.30 -10.95
CA ALA A 86 -2.08 -15.80 -9.72
C ALA A 86 -3.06 -15.77 -8.54
N LEU A 87 -4.30 -15.33 -8.78
CA LEU A 87 -5.35 -15.32 -7.76
C LEU A 87 -5.74 -16.74 -7.32
N LYS A 88 -5.77 -17.72 -8.24
CA LYS A 88 -6.00 -19.12 -7.88
C LYS A 88 -4.85 -19.70 -7.06
N LEU A 89 -3.60 -19.39 -7.41
CA LEU A 89 -2.42 -19.84 -6.66
C LEU A 89 -2.36 -19.22 -5.26
N ALA A 90 -2.68 -17.93 -5.15
CA ALA A 90 -2.74 -17.23 -3.88
C ALA A 90 -3.75 -17.89 -2.94
N ASP A 91 -4.94 -18.22 -3.43
CA ASP A 91 -5.95 -18.94 -2.66
C ASP A 91 -5.47 -20.31 -2.20
N LEU A 92 -4.83 -21.09 -3.08
CA LEU A 92 -4.29 -22.40 -2.71
C LEU A 92 -3.27 -22.28 -1.57
N LEU A 93 -2.38 -21.28 -1.63
CA LEU A 93 -1.42 -21.02 -0.57
C LEU A 93 -2.12 -20.61 0.73
N ILE A 94 -3.09 -19.69 0.67
CA ILE A 94 -3.84 -19.23 1.85
C ILE A 94 -4.57 -20.40 2.51
N THR A 95 -5.25 -21.25 1.72
CA THR A 95 -5.94 -22.43 2.26
C THR A 95 -4.97 -23.43 2.90
N ARG A 96 -3.76 -23.58 2.34
CA ARG A 96 -2.73 -24.45 2.90
C ARG A 96 -2.16 -23.92 4.21
N PHE A 97 -2.02 -22.60 4.36
CA PHE A 97 -1.52 -21.97 5.59
C PHE A 97 -2.58 -21.83 6.68
N GLN A 98 -3.85 -21.63 6.33
CA GLN A 98 -4.92 -21.42 7.31
C GLN A 98 -5.58 -22.71 7.78
N GLY A 99 -5.30 -23.87 7.16
CA GLY A 99 -5.81 -25.18 7.58
C GLY A 99 -7.34 -25.35 7.50
N ALA A 100 -8.08 -24.29 7.13
CA ALA A 100 -9.54 -24.29 7.11
C ALA A 100 -10.06 -24.58 5.69
N PRO A 101 -10.96 -25.57 5.51
CA PRO A 101 -11.64 -25.77 4.25
C PRO A 101 -12.60 -24.59 4.00
N GLN A 102 -12.29 -23.73 3.03
CA GLN A 102 -13.24 -22.72 2.59
C GLN A 102 -14.46 -23.40 1.95
N LYS A 103 -15.66 -23.16 2.49
CA LYS A 103 -16.92 -23.52 1.83
C LYS A 103 -16.95 -22.86 0.44
N LYS A 104 -16.89 -23.68 -0.61
CA LYS A 104 -16.99 -23.23 -2.01
C LYS A 104 -18.43 -22.83 -2.32
N THR A 105 -18.79 -21.57 -2.09
CA THR A 105 -20.06 -21.03 -2.57
C THR A 105 -20.04 -20.99 -4.10
N ARG A 106 -20.96 -21.71 -4.76
CA ARG A 106 -21.10 -21.70 -6.22
C ARG A 106 -21.63 -20.34 -6.67
N THR A 107 -20.73 -19.43 -7.01
CA THR A 107 -21.09 -18.15 -7.66
C THR A 107 -20.95 -18.28 -9.18
N PRO A 108 -21.86 -17.69 -9.99
CA PRO A 108 -21.71 -17.69 -11.44
C PRO A 108 -20.42 -16.96 -11.85
N LEU A 109 -19.77 -17.42 -12.91
CA LEU A 109 -18.43 -16.96 -13.33
C LEU A 109 -18.33 -15.43 -13.45
N LEU A 110 -19.34 -14.79 -14.05
CA LEU A 110 -19.45 -13.34 -14.27
C LEU A 110 -19.62 -12.52 -12.96
N ARG A 111 -20.10 -13.15 -11.89
CA ARG A 111 -20.19 -12.53 -10.56
C ARG A 111 -19.01 -12.88 -9.68
N SER A 112 -18.11 -13.75 -10.12
CA SER A 112 -16.95 -14.12 -9.31
C SER A 112 -16.01 -12.91 -9.16
N PRO A 113 -15.60 -12.57 -7.92
CA PRO A 113 -14.78 -11.39 -7.66
C PRO A 113 -13.40 -11.48 -8.34
N LYS A 114 -12.85 -12.69 -8.45
CA LYS A 114 -11.56 -12.96 -9.09
C LYS A 114 -11.61 -12.68 -10.59
N PHE A 115 -12.66 -13.17 -11.28
CA PHE A 115 -12.85 -12.89 -12.69
C PHE A 115 -13.02 -11.39 -12.94
N ARG A 116 -13.83 -10.72 -12.11
CA ARG A 116 -14.03 -9.26 -12.18
C ARG A 116 -12.75 -8.46 -11.93
N LEU A 117 -11.89 -8.92 -11.03
CA LEU A 117 -10.58 -8.31 -10.81
C LEU A 117 -9.66 -8.53 -12.03
N SER A 118 -9.58 -9.76 -12.55
CA SER A 118 -8.78 -10.07 -13.73
C SER A 118 -9.20 -9.30 -14.98
N ILE A 119 -10.51 -9.20 -15.25
CA ILE A 119 -11.04 -8.42 -16.38
C ILE A 119 -10.81 -6.92 -16.16
N SER A 120 -10.95 -6.43 -14.92
CA SER A 120 -10.69 -5.04 -14.57
C SER A 120 -9.23 -4.65 -14.84
N LEU A 121 -8.26 -5.45 -14.40
CA LEU A 121 -6.83 -5.21 -14.65
C LEU A 121 -6.48 -5.30 -16.15
N SER A 122 -7.11 -6.22 -16.87
CA SER A 122 -6.94 -6.37 -18.32
C SER A 122 -7.46 -5.16 -19.09
N LEU A 123 -8.69 -4.75 -18.81
CA LEU A 123 -9.32 -3.57 -19.41
C LEU A 123 -8.55 -2.30 -19.07
N LEU A 124 -8.12 -2.17 -17.82
CA LEU A 124 -7.31 -1.05 -17.38
C LEU A 124 -6.04 -0.91 -18.25
N LEU A 125 -5.30 -2.01 -18.47
CA LEU A 125 -4.10 -1.97 -19.29
C LEU A 125 -4.42 -1.71 -20.76
N LEU A 126 -5.46 -2.34 -21.30
CA LEU A 126 -5.87 -2.18 -22.69
C LEU A 126 -6.26 -0.73 -22.98
N ILE A 127 -7.18 -0.17 -22.19
CA ILE A 127 -7.66 1.20 -22.33
C ILE A 127 -6.51 2.18 -22.12
N HIS A 128 -5.63 1.95 -21.14
CA HIS A 128 -4.47 2.80 -20.90
C HIS A 128 -3.57 2.90 -22.14
N ARG A 129 -3.21 1.76 -22.75
CA ARG A 129 -2.36 1.72 -23.95
C ARG A 129 -3.02 2.39 -25.16
N LEU A 130 -4.31 2.13 -25.37
CA LEU A 130 -5.05 2.71 -26.50
C LEU A 130 -5.18 4.22 -26.36
N LEU A 131 -5.60 4.70 -25.18
CA LEU A 131 -5.73 6.14 -24.89
C LEU A 131 -4.38 6.84 -24.98
N TYR A 132 -3.33 6.28 -24.38
CA TYR A 132 -1.99 6.87 -24.42
C TYR A 132 -1.49 7.05 -25.85
N ARG A 133 -1.60 6.00 -26.68
CA ARG A 133 -1.21 6.06 -28.09
C ARG A 133 -2.07 7.01 -28.90
N PHE A 134 -3.39 6.99 -28.69
CA PHE A 134 -4.32 7.91 -29.35
C PHE A 134 -3.94 9.36 -29.06
N LEU A 135 -3.69 9.70 -27.80
CA LEU A 135 -3.32 11.06 -27.38
C LEU A 135 -1.93 11.47 -27.88
N ILE A 136 -0.97 10.56 -27.96
CA ILE A 136 0.33 10.85 -28.60
C ILE A 136 0.14 11.19 -30.08
N ARG A 137 -0.65 10.39 -30.81
CA ARG A 137 -0.92 10.64 -32.24
C ARG A 137 -1.72 11.91 -32.46
N LEU A 138 -2.74 12.14 -31.64
CA LEU A 138 -3.53 13.36 -31.67
C LEU A 138 -2.64 14.59 -31.43
N ARG A 139 -1.76 14.53 -30.42
CA ARG A 139 -0.80 15.59 -30.15
C ARG A 139 0.16 15.82 -31.31
N ALA A 140 0.64 14.77 -31.97
CA ALA A 140 1.51 14.90 -33.14
C ALA A 140 0.77 15.57 -34.31
N ASN A 141 -0.46 15.13 -34.60
CA ASN A 141 -1.29 15.70 -35.65
C ASN A 141 -1.70 17.16 -35.36
N LEU A 142 -2.00 17.51 -34.10
CA LEU A 142 -2.34 18.89 -33.72
C LEU A 142 -1.14 19.85 -33.79
N ARG A 143 0.09 19.31 -33.87
CA ARG A 143 1.30 20.10 -34.03
C ARG A 143 1.64 20.40 -35.49
N THR A 144 1.09 19.66 -36.46
CA THR A 144 1.29 19.95 -37.88
C THR A 144 0.59 21.25 -38.29
N ASP A 145 1.03 21.82 -39.40
CA ASP A 145 0.49 23.10 -39.90
C ASP A 145 -0.94 22.96 -40.42
N ASP A 146 -1.32 21.77 -40.91
CA ASP A 146 -2.69 21.44 -41.34
C ASP A 146 -3.73 21.63 -40.23
N ALA A 147 -3.33 21.51 -38.96
CA ALA A 147 -4.21 21.66 -37.80
C ALA A 147 -4.32 23.10 -37.28
N LYS A 148 -3.66 24.08 -37.93
CA LYS A 148 -3.74 25.51 -37.56
C LYS A 148 -5.19 26.05 -37.41
N PRO A 149 -6.14 25.81 -38.34
CA PRO A 149 -7.51 26.32 -38.18
C PRO A 149 -8.22 25.79 -36.93
N PHE A 150 -7.93 24.54 -36.52
CA PHE A 150 -8.47 23.98 -35.29
C PHE A 150 -7.87 24.65 -34.04
N ARG A 151 -6.57 24.97 -34.06
CA ARG A 151 -5.88 25.63 -32.94
C ARG A 151 -6.42 27.04 -32.70
N GLU A 152 -6.65 27.79 -33.77
CA GLU A 152 -7.19 29.15 -33.72
C GLU A 152 -8.64 29.16 -33.25
N ARG A 153 -9.47 28.21 -33.71
CA ARG A 153 -10.86 28.08 -33.26
C ARG A 153 -10.99 27.68 -31.78
N ASN A 154 -10.07 26.86 -31.27
CA ASN A 154 -10.13 26.31 -29.90
C ASN A 154 -8.80 26.45 -29.15
N PRO A 155 -8.41 27.66 -28.71
CA PRO A 155 -7.08 27.90 -28.13
C PRO A 155 -6.84 27.16 -26.80
N ARG A 156 -7.87 27.05 -25.95
CA ARG A 156 -7.75 26.38 -24.64
C ARG A 156 -7.59 24.86 -24.79
N ILE A 157 -8.43 24.25 -25.62
CA ILE A 157 -8.44 22.81 -25.86
C ILE A 157 -7.16 22.40 -26.61
N SER A 158 -6.76 23.17 -27.62
CA SER A 158 -5.52 22.90 -28.35
C SER A 158 -4.31 22.99 -27.42
N ARG A 159 -4.23 23.98 -26.52
CA ARG A 159 -3.16 24.08 -25.52
C ARG A 159 -3.14 22.88 -24.56
N ALA A 160 -4.31 22.44 -24.11
CA ALA A 160 -4.43 21.25 -23.24
C ALA A 160 -3.96 19.98 -23.95
N LEU A 161 -4.40 19.73 -25.20
CA LEU A 161 -4.07 18.53 -25.97
C LEU A 161 -2.63 18.50 -26.51
N THR A 162 -2.03 19.68 -26.76
CA THR A 162 -0.64 19.78 -27.24
C THR A 162 0.41 19.74 -26.11
N SER A 163 -0.05 19.83 -24.86
CA SER A 163 0.78 19.71 -23.64
C SER A 163 1.58 18.41 -23.60
N ARG A 164 2.77 18.47 -22.97
CA ARG A 164 3.63 17.29 -22.76
C ARG A 164 2.93 16.19 -21.95
N PHE A 165 2.12 16.60 -20.98
CA PHE A 165 1.51 15.68 -20.02
C PHE A 165 0.14 15.14 -20.47
N ALA A 166 -0.44 15.68 -21.55
CA ALA A 166 -1.78 15.31 -22.01
C ALA A 166 -1.95 13.79 -22.23
N PRO A 167 -1.00 13.06 -22.87
CA PRO A 167 -1.13 11.62 -23.03
C PRO A 167 -1.12 10.86 -21.71
N ALA A 168 -0.27 11.25 -20.76
CA ALA A 168 -0.18 10.60 -19.45
C ALA A 168 -1.45 10.83 -18.62
N ILE A 169 -1.97 12.06 -18.62
CA ILE A 169 -3.20 12.44 -17.91
C ILE A 169 -4.40 11.73 -18.55
N GLY A 170 -4.58 11.81 -19.87
CA GLY A 170 -5.75 11.18 -20.50
C GLY A 170 -5.71 9.66 -20.43
N ALA A 171 -4.54 9.03 -20.51
CA ALA A 171 -4.43 7.58 -20.33
C ALA A 171 -4.74 7.13 -18.89
N SER A 172 -4.56 7.99 -17.88
CA SER A 172 -4.91 7.67 -16.49
C SER A 172 -6.41 7.44 -16.27
N LEU A 173 -7.28 7.96 -17.16
CA LEU A 173 -8.73 7.71 -17.14
C LEU A 173 -9.05 6.21 -17.25
N ALA A 174 -8.14 5.41 -17.81
CA ALA A 174 -8.24 3.95 -17.79
C ALA A 174 -8.36 3.37 -16.36
N GLY A 175 -7.92 4.12 -15.34
CA GLY A 175 -8.07 3.75 -13.93
C GLY A 175 -9.53 3.56 -13.49
N PHE A 176 -10.50 4.17 -14.17
CA PHE A 176 -11.93 3.92 -13.91
C PHE A 176 -12.34 2.47 -14.19
N ALA A 177 -11.57 1.71 -14.98
CA ALA A 177 -11.80 0.28 -15.16
C ALA A 177 -11.67 -0.52 -13.84
N LEU A 178 -10.99 0.02 -12.81
CA LEU A 178 -11.01 -0.55 -11.45
C LEU A 178 -12.40 -0.55 -10.82
N GLY A 179 -13.35 0.25 -11.30
CA GLY A 179 -14.73 0.23 -10.82
C GLY A 179 -15.46 -1.10 -11.08
N ILE A 180 -14.99 -1.91 -12.04
CA ILE A 180 -15.51 -3.26 -12.30
C ILE A 180 -15.17 -4.22 -11.15
N CYS A 181 -14.08 -3.94 -10.42
CA CYS A 181 -13.69 -4.74 -9.26
C CYS A 181 -14.71 -4.55 -8.12
N PRO A 182 -15.34 -5.62 -7.62
CA PRO A 182 -16.33 -5.51 -6.55
C PRO A 182 -15.72 -5.34 -5.15
N GLN A 183 -14.39 -5.39 -5.01
CA GLN A 183 -13.72 -5.37 -3.70
C GLN A 183 -13.31 -3.94 -3.30
N ASP A 184 -14.17 -3.27 -2.52
CA ASP A 184 -13.98 -1.89 -2.08
C ASP A 184 -12.64 -1.66 -1.36
N GLN A 185 -12.26 -2.56 -0.45
CA GLN A 185 -11.00 -2.44 0.30
C GLN A 185 -9.77 -2.52 -0.61
N LEU A 186 -9.80 -3.31 -1.69
CA LEU A 186 -8.69 -3.35 -2.64
C LEU A 186 -8.59 -2.05 -3.43
N ARG A 187 -9.73 -1.49 -3.86
CA ARG A 187 -9.75 -0.21 -4.57
C ARG A 187 -9.22 0.92 -3.68
N LEU A 188 -9.67 0.96 -2.42
CA LEU A 188 -9.20 1.93 -1.43
C LEU A 188 -7.70 1.76 -1.14
N THR A 189 -7.23 0.54 -0.93
CA THR A 189 -5.80 0.26 -0.70
C THR A 189 -4.95 0.65 -1.90
N ALA A 190 -5.41 0.36 -3.12
CA ALA A 190 -4.73 0.75 -4.35
C ALA A 190 -4.67 2.27 -4.50
N ALA A 191 -5.75 2.99 -4.21
CA ALA A 191 -5.83 4.44 -4.23
C ALA A 191 -4.89 5.09 -3.20
N ILE A 192 -4.90 4.62 -1.96
CA ILE A 192 -4.00 5.11 -0.90
C ILE A 192 -2.54 4.81 -1.27
N TYR A 193 -2.24 3.61 -1.78
CA TYR A 193 -0.89 3.25 -2.19
C TYR A 193 -0.37 4.12 -3.33
N THR A 194 -1.14 4.25 -4.42
CA THR A 194 -0.75 5.08 -5.57
C THR A 194 -0.72 6.57 -5.21
N GLY A 195 -1.66 7.06 -4.40
CA GLY A 195 -1.68 8.43 -3.91
C GLY A 195 -0.43 8.76 -3.11
N THR A 196 -0.12 7.98 -2.08
CA THR A 196 1.11 8.19 -1.28
C THR A 196 2.39 8.09 -2.11
N ARG A 197 2.46 7.17 -3.10
CA ARG A 197 3.61 7.08 -4.02
C ARG A 197 3.71 8.29 -4.94
N SER A 198 2.59 8.76 -5.48
CA SER A 198 2.56 9.93 -6.37
C SER A 198 3.00 11.20 -5.64
N LEU A 199 2.59 11.37 -4.37
CA LEU A 199 3.04 12.46 -3.50
C LEU A 199 4.52 12.34 -3.14
N GLU A 200 5.03 11.13 -2.90
CA GLU A 200 6.46 10.89 -2.72
C GLU A 200 7.27 11.30 -3.97
N PHE A 201 6.81 10.98 -5.17
CA PHE A 201 7.49 11.41 -6.40
C PHE A 201 7.39 12.91 -6.61
N LEU A 202 6.24 13.50 -6.30
CA LEU A 202 6.08 14.96 -6.34
C LEU A 202 7.04 15.64 -5.37
N PHE A 203 7.16 15.13 -4.15
CA PHE A 203 8.14 15.60 -3.16
C PHE A 203 9.56 15.52 -3.70
N ASN A 204 9.95 14.41 -4.33
CA ASN A 204 11.29 14.28 -4.94
C ASN A 204 11.50 15.27 -6.10
N VAL A 205 10.45 15.58 -6.89
CA VAL A 205 10.54 16.61 -7.94
C VAL A 205 10.78 17.99 -7.33
N LEU A 206 10.07 18.33 -6.24
CA LEU A 206 10.26 19.60 -5.54
C LEU A 206 11.67 19.70 -4.92
N ASP A 207 12.16 18.61 -4.34
CA ASP A 207 13.53 18.50 -3.80
C ASP A 207 14.57 18.70 -4.91
N SER A 208 14.42 18.03 -6.06
CA SER A 208 15.34 18.17 -7.21
C SER A 208 15.37 19.57 -7.82
N LYS A 209 14.33 20.38 -7.60
CA LYS A 209 14.24 21.77 -8.06
C LYS A 209 14.76 22.79 -7.04
N GLY A 210 15.24 22.34 -5.89
CA GLY A 210 15.72 23.19 -4.80
C GLY A 210 14.62 23.86 -3.96
N TRP A 211 13.35 23.46 -4.14
CA TRP A 211 12.23 24.07 -3.39
C TRP A 211 12.26 23.69 -1.90
N LEU A 212 13.00 22.64 -1.54
CA LEU A 212 13.09 22.09 -0.20
C LEU A 212 14.49 22.26 0.43
N ASP A 213 15.36 23.08 -0.16
CA ASP A 213 16.74 23.26 0.31
C ASP A 213 16.82 23.91 1.70
N LYS A 214 15.86 24.80 2.03
CA LYS A 214 15.79 25.49 3.32
C LYS A 214 15.07 24.70 4.42
N ARG A 215 14.98 23.37 4.31
CA ARG A 215 14.27 22.54 5.29
C ARG A 215 14.99 22.49 6.65
N PRO A 216 14.27 22.57 7.77
CA PRO A 216 14.87 22.36 9.08
C PRO A 216 15.48 20.96 9.21
N TRP A 217 16.54 20.81 10.00
CA TRP A 217 17.25 19.55 10.21
C TRP A 217 16.34 18.42 10.76
N TRP A 218 15.30 18.79 11.50
CA TRP A 218 14.33 17.85 12.07
C TRP A 218 13.23 17.44 11.07
N PHE A 219 13.09 18.13 9.93
CA PHE A 219 12.05 17.81 8.96
C PHE A 219 12.44 16.60 8.11
N GLY A 220 11.80 15.45 8.38
CA GLY A 220 12.11 14.21 7.68
C GLY A 220 10.97 13.20 7.67
N SER A 221 11.19 12.07 6.99
CA SER A 221 10.18 11.02 6.84
C SER A 221 9.71 10.39 8.15
N TRP A 222 10.49 10.53 9.23
CA TRP A 222 10.12 10.07 10.57
C TRP A 222 8.90 10.81 11.14
N LEU A 223 8.63 12.07 10.73
CA LEU A 223 7.46 12.84 11.15
C LEU A 223 6.13 12.19 10.75
N LEU A 224 6.15 11.29 9.76
CA LEU A 224 4.99 10.48 9.43
C LEU A 224 4.57 9.60 10.61
N MET A 225 5.49 9.20 11.50
CA MET A 225 5.20 8.30 12.61
C MET A 225 4.36 8.93 13.71
N PRO A 226 4.70 10.12 14.26
CA PRO A 226 3.80 10.84 15.17
C PRO A 226 2.40 11.03 14.59
N ILE A 227 2.29 11.47 13.33
CA ILE A 227 0.97 11.67 12.68
C ILE A 227 0.21 10.34 12.55
N SER A 228 0.90 9.27 12.16
CA SER A 228 0.28 7.96 11.97
C SER A 228 -0.21 7.38 13.28
N PHE A 229 0.64 7.41 14.31
CA PHE A 229 0.31 6.86 15.62
C PHE A 229 -0.74 7.72 16.35
N ALA A 230 -0.75 9.04 16.15
CA ALA A 230 -1.81 9.91 16.66
C ALA A 230 -3.20 9.44 16.20
N GLN A 231 -3.35 9.25 14.89
CA GLN A 231 -4.60 8.76 14.31
C GLN A 231 -4.91 7.32 14.74
N LEU A 232 -3.94 6.40 14.60
CA LEU A 232 -4.17 4.98 14.87
C LEU A 232 -4.49 4.71 16.34
N PHE A 233 -3.81 5.39 17.27
CA PHE A 233 -4.05 5.20 18.71
C PHE A 233 -5.37 5.83 19.14
N HIS A 234 -5.70 7.02 18.66
CA HIS A 234 -7.01 7.63 18.92
C HIS A 234 -8.15 6.76 18.35
N ALA A 235 -8.02 6.29 17.10
CA ALA A 235 -8.99 5.38 16.51
C ALA A 235 -9.05 4.05 17.26
N PHE A 236 -7.92 3.51 17.74
CA PHE A 236 -7.92 2.28 18.53
C PHE A 236 -8.75 2.38 19.82
N VAL A 237 -8.76 3.55 20.47
CA VAL A 237 -9.52 3.79 21.71
C VAL A 237 -11.00 4.07 21.45
N PHE A 238 -11.35 4.88 20.45
CA PHE A 238 -12.74 5.33 20.23
C PHE A 238 -13.47 4.62 19.06
N ASP A 239 -12.75 4.15 18.05
CA ASP A 239 -13.30 3.62 16.79
C ASP A 239 -12.47 2.41 16.32
N ARG A 240 -12.30 1.42 17.21
CA ARG A 240 -11.37 0.31 17.06
C ARG A 240 -11.54 -0.45 15.74
N GLU A 241 -12.77 -0.61 15.28
CA GLU A 241 -13.15 -1.25 14.02
C GLU A 241 -12.63 -0.54 12.76
N THR A 242 -12.20 0.72 12.87
CA THR A 242 -11.59 1.47 11.77
C THR A 242 -10.09 1.24 11.66
N THR A 243 -9.47 0.65 12.68
CA THR A 243 -8.04 0.33 12.70
C THR A 243 -7.76 -1.04 12.09
N PRO A 244 -6.53 -1.30 11.59
CA PRO A 244 -6.17 -2.64 11.16
C PRO A 244 -6.23 -3.64 12.33
N ASN A 245 -6.83 -4.81 12.13
CA ASN A 245 -6.99 -5.84 13.19
C ASN A 245 -5.68 -6.21 13.90
N TRP A 246 -4.56 -6.24 13.17
CA TRP A 246 -3.25 -6.55 13.76
C TRP A 246 -2.77 -5.48 14.75
N PHE A 247 -3.18 -4.22 14.58
CA PHE A 247 -2.68 -3.09 15.36
C PHE A 247 -3.15 -3.19 16.82
N GLY A 248 -4.46 -3.35 17.04
CA GLY A 248 -5.02 -3.53 18.38
C GLY A 248 -4.47 -4.75 19.09
N ASN A 249 -4.39 -5.90 18.39
CA ASN A 249 -3.86 -7.14 18.95
C ASN A 249 -2.40 -7.01 19.38
N VAL A 250 -1.57 -6.33 18.58
CA VAL A 250 -0.16 -6.09 18.91
C VAL A 250 -0.03 -5.15 20.11
N ILE A 251 -0.78 -4.05 20.14
CA ILE A 251 -0.74 -3.10 21.27
C ILE A 251 -1.14 -3.80 22.56
N LEU A 252 -2.30 -4.48 22.59
CA LEU A 252 -2.83 -5.18 23.77
C LEU A 252 -1.95 -6.33 24.26
N LYS A 253 -1.22 -6.99 23.35
CA LYS A 253 -0.27 -8.05 23.68
C LYS A 253 1.03 -7.47 24.28
N LEU A 254 1.46 -6.32 23.80
CA LEU A 254 2.70 -5.67 24.21
C LEU A 254 2.51 -4.67 25.35
N SER A 255 1.29 -4.49 25.87
CA SER A 255 0.96 -3.59 26.99
C SER A 255 0.56 -4.31 28.30
N PRO A 256 1.26 -5.39 28.74
CA PRO A 256 0.80 -6.17 29.90
C PRO A 256 0.78 -5.36 31.21
N SER A 257 1.64 -4.35 31.33
CA SER A 257 1.74 -3.51 32.54
C SER A 257 0.66 -2.43 32.63
N TYR A 258 0.03 -2.07 31.51
CA TYR A 258 -0.99 -1.02 31.43
C TYR A 258 -2.40 -1.58 31.27
N ILE A 259 -2.53 -2.70 30.54
CA ILE A 259 -3.80 -3.39 30.34
C ILE A 259 -3.73 -4.69 31.12
N GLN A 260 -4.32 -4.65 32.31
CA GLN A 260 -4.25 -5.75 33.27
C GLN A 260 -4.95 -7.00 32.74
N GLY A 261 -4.19 -8.09 32.62
CA GLY A 261 -4.76 -9.41 32.38
C GLY A 261 -5.45 -9.94 33.63
N ARG A 262 -6.32 -10.94 33.46
CA ARG A 262 -6.90 -11.68 34.58
C ARG A 262 -5.78 -12.30 35.42
N PRO A 263 -5.71 -12.05 36.74
CA PRO A 263 -4.75 -12.71 37.62
C PRO A 263 -4.96 -14.23 37.63
N GLU A 264 -3.88 -15.01 37.64
CA GLU A 264 -3.95 -16.48 37.67
C GLU A 264 -4.56 -17.01 38.98
N SER A 265 -4.46 -16.23 40.06
CA SER A 265 -5.01 -16.56 41.39
C SER A 265 -6.52 -16.33 41.50
N LEU A 266 -7.17 -15.72 40.51
CA LEU A 266 -8.58 -15.35 40.60
C LEU A 266 -9.49 -16.54 40.20
N PRO A 267 -10.42 -17.00 41.07
CA PRO A 267 -11.35 -18.08 40.76
C PRO A 267 -12.13 -17.81 39.47
N VAL A 268 -12.40 -18.85 38.67
CA VAL A 268 -13.01 -18.74 37.33
C VAL A 268 -14.37 -18.02 37.37
N ASP A 269 -15.13 -18.21 38.45
CA ASP A 269 -16.47 -17.66 38.64
C ASP A 269 -16.51 -16.14 38.83
N LEU A 270 -15.37 -15.51 39.17
CA LEU A 270 -15.31 -14.06 39.29
C LEU A 270 -15.13 -13.40 37.92
N ALA A 271 -15.96 -12.40 37.63
CA ALA A 271 -15.87 -11.63 36.42
C ALA A 271 -14.61 -10.76 36.41
N TRP A 272 -13.87 -10.77 35.30
CA TRP A 272 -12.75 -9.88 35.04
C TRP A 272 -12.96 -9.20 33.69
N PRO A 273 -12.78 -7.86 33.59
CA PRO A 273 -13.04 -7.15 32.34
C PRO A 273 -12.09 -7.62 31.24
N GLU A 274 -12.63 -7.78 30.03
CA GLU A 274 -11.79 -8.11 28.88
C GLU A 274 -10.87 -6.94 28.53
N LYS A 275 -9.72 -7.23 27.88
CA LYS A 275 -8.75 -6.18 27.49
C LYS A 275 -9.39 -5.06 26.66
N GLU A 276 -10.37 -5.40 25.86
CA GLU A 276 -11.09 -4.48 24.97
C GLU A 276 -12.07 -3.61 25.77
N GLU A 277 -12.69 -4.18 26.80
CA GLU A 277 -13.56 -3.47 27.72
C GLU A 277 -12.79 -2.46 28.58
N ILE A 278 -11.56 -2.80 28.99
CA ILE A 278 -10.65 -1.86 29.65
C ILE A 278 -10.40 -0.63 28.75
N VAL A 279 -10.16 -0.84 27.46
CA VAL A 279 -9.96 0.26 26.49
C VAL A 279 -11.23 1.07 26.27
N ASN A 280 -12.40 0.43 26.16
CA ASN A 280 -13.68 1.12 26.07
C ASN A 280 -13.99 1.95 27.32
N SER A 281 -13.58 1.46 28.49
CA SER A 281 -13.70 2.20 29.76
C SER A 281 -12.80 3.42 29.77
N LEU A 282 -11.59 3.35 29.21
CA LEU A 282 -10.72 4.53 29.03
C LEU A 282 -11.35 5.59 28.11
N ALA A 283 -12.04 5.18 27.05
CA ALA A 283 -12.80 6.10 26.20
C ALA A 283 -13.93 6.77 27.00
N SER A 284 -14.66 5.99 27.80
CA SER A 284 -15.74 6.49 28.65
C SER A 284 -15.24 7.45 29.74
N ILE A 285 -14.08 7.17 30.36
CA ILE A 285 -13.41 8.06 31.31
C ILE A 285 -13.08 9.42 30.66
N ALA A 286 -12.61 9.39 29.41
CA ALA A 286 -12.34 10.62 28.66
C ALA A 286 -13.62 11.41 28.37
N ASP A 287 -14.72 10.74 27.99
CA ASP A 287 -16.02 11.38 27.77
C ASP A 287 -16.60 11.98 29.07
N LEU A 288 -16.35 11.34 30.21
CA LEU A 288 -16.66 11.85 31.56
C LEU A 288 -15.71 12.97 32.04
N ARG A 289 -14.83 13.48 31.17
CA ARG A 289 -13.86 14.54 31.49
C ARG A 289 -12.91 14.18 32.63
N TRP A 290 -12.37 12.97 32.61
CA TRP A 290 -11.27 12.54 33.49
C TRP A 290 -11.58 12.70 34.99
N PRO A 291 -12.56 11.95 35.53
CA PRO A 291 -12.92 11.98 36.94
C PRO A 291 -11.75 11.66 37.87
N ALA A 292 -11.83 12.19 39.10
CA ALA A 292 -10.93 11.83 40.18
C ALA A 292 -11.05 10.33 40.51
N PHE A 293 -9.99 9.72 41.01
CA PHE A 293 -10.09 8.43 41.66
C PHE A 293 -10.48 8.64 43.13
N VAL A 294 -11.53 7.96 43.57
CA VAL A 294 -11.90 7.82 44.97
C VAL A 294 -11.56 6.39 45.38
N SER A 295 -10.59 6.22 46.28
CA SER A 295 -10.13 4.89 46.68
C SER A 295 -11.18 4.19 47.53
N PRO A 296 -11.69 3.01 47.12
CA PRO A 296 -12.62 2.23 47.94
C PRO A 296 -11.99 1.72 49.24
N ILE A 297 -10.65 1.65 49.29
CA ILE A 297 -9.90 1.23 50.48
C ILE A 297 -9.99 2.31 51.58
N LEU A 298 -9.87 3.60 51.20
CA LEU A 298 -9.95 4.71 52.15
C LEU A 298 -11.40 5.15 52.43
N HIS A 299 -12.31 4.92 51.49
CA HIS A 299 -13.72 5.34 51.57
C HIS A 299 -14.68 4.15 51.39
N PRO A 300 -14.69 3.16 52.30
CA PRO A 300 -15.50 1.93 52.14
C PRO A 300 -17.02 2.18 52.23
N GLY A 301 -17.44 3.30 52.82
CA GLY A 301 -18.85 3.66 52.99
C GLY A 301 -19.44 4.50 51.85
N ASP A 302 -18.65 4.87 50.83
CA ASP A 302 -19.13 5.67 49.70
C ASP A 302 -19.65 4.75 48.58
N PRO A 303 -20.98 4.74 48.28
CA PRO A 303 -21.53 3.93 47.21
C PRO A 303 -21.15 4.44 45.80
N ASN A 304 -20.63 5.67 45.68
CA ASN A 304 -20.34 6.33 44.40
C ASN A 304 -18.84 6.45 44.10
N THR A 305 -18.04 5.47 44.52
CA THR A 305 -16.58 5.43 44.23
C THR A 305 -16.25 5.37 42.74
N LEU A 306 -17.18 4.86 41.92
CA LEU A 306 -17.00 4.68 40.48
C LEU A 306 -18.26 5.11 39.70
N PRO A 307 -18.14 5.84 38.58
CA PRO A 307 -19.27 6.15 37.73
C PRO A 307 -19.91 4.87 37.13
N SER A 308 -21.24 4.84 37.04
CA SER A 308 -21.99 3.67 36.57
C SER A 308 -21.60 3.20 35.16
N SER A 309 -21.21 4.12 34.27
CA SER A 309 -20.78 3.82 32.90
C SER A 309 -19.48 3.03 32.82
N VAL A 310 -18.70 2.96 33.89
CA VAL A 310 -17.44 2.22 33.96
C VAL A 310 -17.44 1.20 35.10
N ALA A 311 -18.61 0.77 35.60
CA ALA A 311 -18.73 -0.21 36.68
C ALA A 311 -17.93 -1.51 36.46
N SER A 312 -17.73 -1.92 35.21
CA SER A 312 -17.04 -3.18 34.87
C SER A 312 -15.54 -3.20 35.18
N ILE A 313 -14.89 -2.04 35.36
CA ILE A 313 -13.48 -1.98 35.77
C ILE A 313 -13.27 -2.01 37.29
N SER A 314 -14.33 -2.13 38.08
CA SER A 314 -14.25 -2.22 39.55
C SER A 314 -13.26 -3.28 40.07
N PRO A 315 -13.13 -4.49 39.47
CA PRO A 315 -12.13 -5.47 39.92
C PRO A 315 -10.68 -4.99 39.81
N ILE A 316 -10.40 -4.01 38.94
CA ILE A 316 -9.07 -3.43 38.73
C ILE A 316 -8.87 -2.20 39.62
N THR A 317 -9.85 -1.29 39.66
CA THR A 317 -9.74 -0.02 40.38
C THR A 317 -10.01 -0.17 41.88
N GLY A 318 -10.76 -1.20 42.30
CA GLY A 318 -11.05 -1.50 43.70
C GLY A 318 -9.79 -1.66 44.57
N PRO A 319 -8.86 -2.55 44.21
CA PRO A 319 -7.60 -2.71 44.94
C PRO A 319 -6.53 -1.67 44.58
N ALA A 320 -6.85 -0.64 43.80
CA ALA A 320 -5.84 0.31 43.34
C ALA A 320 -5.26 1.15 44.49
N HIS A 321 -3.97 1.46 44.38
CA HIS A 321 -3.21 2.14 45.42
C HIS A 321 -3.82 3.51 45.77
N PRO A 322 -4.04 3.82 47.06
CA PRO A 322 -4.79 5.01 47.47
C PRO A 322 -4.11 6.34 47.14
N ALA A 323 -2.79 6.35 46.93
CA ALA A 323 -2.05 7.55 46.52
C ALA A 323 -2.33 8.01 45.07
N ILE A 324 -3.05 7.22 44.27
CA ILE A 324 -3.42 7.59 42.91
C ILE A 324 -4.56 8.62 42.95
N SER A 325 -4.45 9.71 42.19
CA SER A 325 -5.46 10.79 42.20
C SER A 325 -6.47 10.73 41.04
N SER A 326 -6.14 10.01 39.96
CA SER A 326 -6.95 9.95 38.74
C SER A 326 -7.46 8.55 38.46
N LEU A 327 -8.73 8.46 38.04
CA LEU A 327 -9.35 7.19 37.70
C LEU A 327 -8.64 6.48 36.54
N SER A 328 -8.16 7.22 35.54
CA SER A 328 -7.42 6.63 34.42
C SER A 328 -6.11 5.99 34.87
N CYS A 329 -5.43 6.60 35.85
CA CYS A 329 -4.19 6.07 36.41
C CYS A 329 -4.45 4.84 37.27
N ALA A 330 -5.55 4.84 38.04
CA ALA A 330 -5.98 3.69 38.85
C ALA A 330 -6.33 2.48 37.96
N LEU A 331 -6.90 2.72 36.78
CA LEU A 331 -7.16 1.67 35.79
C LEU A 331 -5.88 1.15 35.11
N LEU A 332 -4.99 2.06 34.71
CA LEU A 332 -3.81 1.72 33.92
C LEU A 332 -2.71 1.06 34.76
N HIS A 333 -2.48 1.52 35.99
CA HIS A 333 -1.41 1.01 36.84
C HIS A 333 -1.85 0.90 38.32
N PRO A 334 -2.85 0.07 38.64
CA PRO A 334 -3.47 0.01 39.98
C PRO A 334 -2.46 -0.26 41.10
N ASN A 335 -1.44 -1.08 40.84
CA ASN A 335 -0.47 -1.52 41.84
C ASN A 335 0.71 -0.54 42.02
N LEU A 336 0.79 0.53 41.23
CA LEU A 336 1.94 1.43 41.21
C LEU A 336 1.51 2.85 41.57
N PRO A 337 2.18 3.52 42.52
CA PRO A 337 1.72 4.78 43.09
C PRO A 337 1.91 5.98 42.15
N ASN A 338 2.79 5.90 41.16
CA ASN A 338 3.07 7.01 40.25
C ASN A 338 3.30 6.55 38.80
N CYS A 339 3.10 7.48 37.86
CA CYS A 339 3.10 7.17 36.43
C CYS A 339 4.49 6.84 35.87
N SER A 340 5.56 7.41 36.46
CA SER A 340 6.94 7.19 36.01
C SER A 340 7.42 5.78 36.34
N THR A 341 7.11 5.27 37.54
CA THR A 341 7.38 3.86 37.90
C THR A 341 6.59 2.91 37.03
N ALA A 342 5.32 3.21 36.71
CA ALA A 342 4.54 2.44 35.74
C ALA A 342 5.18 2.38 34.36
N PHE A 343 5.70 3.51 33.86
CA PHE A 343 6.44 3.55 32.60
C PHE A 343 7.71 2.71 32.64
N LEU A 344 8.54 2.85 33.68
CA LEU A 344 9.77 2.10 33.81
C LEU A 344 9.50 0.59 33.93
N HIS A 345 8.52 0.22 34.76
CA HIS A 345 8.07 -1.16 34.93
C HIS A 345 7.57 -1.75 33.60
N HIS A 346 6.84 -0.96 32.80
CA HIS A 346 6.43 -1.36 31.47
C HIS A 346 7.63 -1.70 30.58
N ILE A 347 8.61 -0.79 30.47
CA ILE A 347 9.80 -1.02 29.63
C ILE A 347 10.53 -2.29 30.05
N LEU A 348 10.72 -2.52 31.36
CA LEU A 348 11.40 -3.72 31.87
C LEU A 348 10.66 -5.01 31.50
N LEU A 349 9.32 -5.01 31.52
CA LEU A 349 8.51 -6.19 31.22
C LEU A 349 8.31 -6.42 29.72
N SER A 350 8.23 -5.37 28.91
CA SER A 350 7.96 -5.49 27.47
C SER A 350 9.21 -5.82 26.65
N VAL A 351 10.40 -5.40 27.10
CA VAL A 351 11.65 -5.60 26.34
C VAL A 351 12.00 -7.08 26.13
N PRO A 352 12.03 -7.96 27.15
CA PRO A 352 12.43 -9.37 26.93
C PRO A 352 11.55 -10.16 25.94
N PRO A 353 10.21 -10.18 26.05
CA PRO A 353 9.38 -10.92 25.10
C PRO A 353 9.44 -10.32 23.70
N LEU A 354 9.56 -9.00 23.58
CA LEU A 354 9.68 -8.32 22.30
C LEU A 354 11.02 -8.61 21.62
N ALA A 355 12.12 -8.61 22.37
CA ALA A 355 13.45 -8.97 21.87
C ALA A 355 13.46 -10.40 21.33
N ARG A 356 12.88 -11.36 22.07
CA ARG A 356 12.74 -12.76 21.62
C ARG A 356 11.96 -12.85 20.31
N PHE A 357 10.80 -12.18 20.22
CA PHE A 357 9.98 -12.15 19.01
C PHE A 357 10.70 -11.53 17.80
N LEU A 358 11.36 -10.39 17.99
CA LEU A 358 12.09 -9.72 16.90
C LEU A 358 13.30 -10.52 16.47
N THR A 359 13.95 -11.23 17.39
CA THR A 359 15.07 -12.13 17.09
C THR A 359 14.61 -13.27 16.19
N THR A 360 13.53 -13.96 16.55
CA THR A 360 13.02 -15.09 15.75
C THR A 360 12.59 -14.66 14.36
N VAL A 361 11.84 -13.56 14.23
CA VAL A 361 11.40 -13.03 12.94
C VAL A 361 12.58 -12.57 12.09
N THR A 362 13.53 -11.84 12.67
CA THR A 362 14.70 -11.32 11.92
C THR A 362 15.61 -12.46 11.48
N LEU A 363 15.80 -13.47 12.32
CA LEU A 363 16.59 -14.65 11.97
C LEU A 363 15.93 -15.45 10.84
N ALA A 364 14.62 -15.68 10.92
CA ALA A 364 13.86 -16.36 9.86
C ALA A 364 13.95 -15.62 8.52
N LEU A 365 13.84 -14.28 8.52
CA LEU A 365 13.98 -13.46 7.32
C LEU A 365 15.42 -13.39 6.79
N SER A 366 16.42 -13.79 7.60
CA SER A 366 17.83 -13.78 7.22
C SER A 366 18.29 -15.08 6.55
N ILE A 367 17.49 -16.16 6.63
CA ILE A 367 17.74 -17.45 5.96
C ILE A 367 18.16 -17.32 4.47
N PRO A 368 17.44 -16.58 3.61
CA PRO A 368 17.82 -16.47 2.20
C PRO A 368 19.16 -15.77 1.96
N LYS A 369 19.69 -15.04 2.96
CA LYS A 369 20.98 -14.35 2.91
C LYS A 369 22.08 -15.10 3.65
N PHE A 370 21.86 -16.35 4.05
CA PHE A 370 22.80 -17.12 4.87
C PHE A 370 24.21 -17.18 4.27
N LYS A 371 24.34 -17.31 2.94
CA LYS A 371 25.65 -17.28 2.26
C LYS A 371 26.41 -15.97 2.50
N SER A 372 25.72 -14.83 2.49
CA SER A 372 26.32 -13.53 2.79
C SER A 372 26.75 -13.40 4.25
N ILE A 373 26.02 -14.07 5.16
CA ILE A 373 26.32 -14.08 6.59
C ILE A 373 27.59 -14.90 6.84
N LEU A 374 27.74 -16.05 6.16
CA LEU A 374 28.95 -16.88 6.27
C LEU A 374 30.21 -16.17 5.76
N LEU A 375 30.09 -15.36 4.71
CA LEU A 375 31.23 -14.62 4.15
C LEU A 375 31.72 -13.49 5.09
N GLN A 376 30.82 -12.88 5.87
CA GLN A 376 31.15 -11.80 6.79
C GLN A 376 30.35 -11.93 8.09
N PRO A 377 30.73 -12.84 9.00
CA PRO A 377 29.93 -13.20 10.16
C PRO A 377 29.81 -12.06 11.17
N ILE A 378 30.93 -11.41 11.50
CA ILE A 378 30.97 -10.37 12.55
C ILE A 378 30.14 -9.14 12.14
N SER A 379 30.31 -8.64 10.91
CA SER A 379 29.57 -7.47 10.42
C SER A 379 28.07 -7.75 10.28
N SER A 380 27.71 -8.95 9.81
CA SER A 380 26.32 -9.38 9.66
C SER A 380 25.63 -9.51 11.02
N VAL A 381 26.28 -10.17 11.99
CA VAL A 381 25.75 -10.31 13.36
C VAL A 381 25.61 -8.95 14.02
N ASN A 382 26.63 -8.08 13.95
CA ASN A 382 26.53 -6.73 14.52
C ASN A 382 25.39 -5.91 13.91
N THR A 383 25.17 -6.02 12.59
CA THR A 383 24.07 -5.33 11.90
C THR A 383 22.70 -5.87 12.34
N ILE A 384 22.56 -7.19 12.45
CA ILE A 384 21.33 -7.85 12.87
C ILE A 384 21.03 -7.52 14.34
N SER A 385 22.01 -7.66 15.24
CA SER A 385 21.89 -7.35 16.66
C SER A 385 21.54 -5.88 16.87
N LYS A 386 22.23 -4.94 16.21
CA LYS A 386 21.90 -3.52 16.26
C LYS A 386 20.46 -3.28 15.83
N ARG A 387 20.02 -3.89 14.72
CA ARG A 387 18.64 -3.75 14.24
C ARG A 387 17.61 -4.30 15.23
N ILE A 388 17.86 -5.46 15.84
CA ILE A 388 16.97 -6.08 16.83
C ILE A 388 16.87 -5.18 18.07
N ILE A 389 18.00 -4.75 18.62
CA ILE A 389 18.05 -3.90 19.82
C ILE A 389 17.36 -2.56 19.55
N THR A 390 17.68 -1.89 18.44
CA THR A 390 17.05 -0.62 18.06
C THR A 390 15.55 -0.77 17.86
N MET A 391 15.08 -1.79 17.14
CA MET A 391 13.65 -2.03 16.95
C MET A 391 12.94 -2.36 18.26
N THR A 392 13.56 -3.15 19.15
CA THR A 392 13.00 -3.49 20.46
C THR A 392 12.86 -2.24 21.31
N ALA A 393 13.93 -1.43 21.41
CA ALA A 393 13.92 -0.19 22.16
C ALA A 393 12.86 0.79 21.62
N VAL A 394 12.81 1.01 20.30
CA VAL A 394 11.86 1.92 19.68
C VAL A 394 10.42 1.47 19.87
N LEU A 395 10.10 0.18 19.65
CA LEU A 395 8.73 -0.32 19.80
C LEU A 395 8.27 -0.35 21.26
N SER A 396 9.15 -0.75 22.18
CA SER A 396 8.86 -0.72 23.62
C SER A 396 8.63 0.72 24.11
N ALA A 397 9.51 1.65 23.72
CA ALA A 397 9.36 3.06 24.03
C ALA A 397 8.12 3.67 23.37
N ALA A 398 7.76 3.26 22.15
CA ALA A 398 6.58 3.76 21.45
C ALA A 398 5.29 3.42 22.20
N ILE A 399 5.13 2.16 22.61
CA ILE A 399 3.94 1.70 23.36
C ILE A 399 3.94 2.29 24.77
N GLY A 400 5.09 2.27 25.44
CA GLY A 400 5.26 2.88 26.76
C GLY A 400 4.91 4.37 26.75
N SER A 401 5.39 5.10 25.74
CA SER A 401 5.09 6.54 25.59
C SER A 401 3.64 6.78 25.20
N ALA A 402 3.03 5.92 24.38
CA ALA A 402 1.61 6.03 24.04
C ALA A 402 0.73 5.92 25.29
N TRP A 403 0.92 4.89 26.13
CA TRP A 403 0.12 4.74 27.36
C TRP A 403 0.54 5.70 28.47
N GLY A 404 1.84 5.82 28.75
CA GLY A 404 2.36 6.66 29.82
C GLY A 404 2.06 8.15 29.60
N SER A 405 2.00 8.60 28.34
CA SER A 405 1.60 9.98 28.05
C SER A 405 0.13 10.26 28.33
N VAL A 406 -0.76 9.25 28.33
CA VAL A 406 -2.16 9.44 28.74
C VAL A 406 -2.19 9.90 30.19
N CYS A 407 -1.44 9.23 31.06
CA CYS A 407 -1.31 9.62 32.46
C CYS A 407 -0.63 10.99 32.62
N LEU A 408 0.46 11.24 31.87
CA LEU A 408 1.17 12.52 31.89
C LEU A 408 0.25 13.68 31.48
N LEU A 409 -0.49 13.54 30.39
CA LEU A 409 -1.43 14.56 29.92
C LEU A 409 -2.55 14.74 30.93
N ASN A 410 -3.02 13.67 31.57
CA ASN A 410 -4.05 13.79 32.58
C ASN A 410 -3.60 14.50 33.86
N ASN A 411 -2.33 14.35 34.25
CA ASN A 411 -1.78 15.06 35.40
C ASN A 411 -1.48 16.53 35.10
N ASN A 412 -1.07 16.87 33.88
CA ASN A 412 -0.66 18.23 33.51
C ASN A 412 -1.78 19.09 32.93
N LEU A 413 -2.82 18.50 32.36
CA LEU A 413 -3.91 19.23 31.70
C LEU A 413 -5.18 19.25 32.57
N PRO A 414 -5.87 20.40 32.69
CA PRO A 414 -7.17 20.47 33.37
C PRO A 414 -8.19 19.50 32.77
N ARG A 415 -9.06 18.91 33.59
CA ARG A 415 -10.06 17.89 33.21
C ARG A 415 -10.89 18.21 31.95
N THR A 416 -11.15 19.48 31.70
CA THR A 416 -11.96 19.96 30.56
C THR A 416 -11.18 20.15 29.27
N THR A 417 -9.84 20.21 29.31
CA THR A 417 -9.04 20.47 28.12
C THR A 417 -8.78 19.16 27.36
N LEU A 418 -9.20 19.16 26.09
CA LEU A 418 -8.97 18.07 25.14
C LEU A 418 -9.39 16.67 25.67
N PRO A 419 -10.59 16.50 26.25
CA PRO A 419 -10.96 15.28 26.98
C PRO A 419 -10.72 14.01 26.16
N THR A 420 -11.24 13.95 24.94
CA THR A 420 -11.04 12.82 24.01
C THR A 420 -9.75 12.94 23.18
N LYS A 421 -9.27 14.17 22.95
CA LYS A 421 -8.12 14.43 22.08
C LYS A 421 -6.77 14.17 22.74
N ARG A 422 -6.72 13.96 24.06
CA ARG A 422 -5.50 13.49 24.76
C ARG A 422 -4.96 12.19 24.16
N PHE A 423 -5.82 11.24 23.78
CA PHE A 423 -5.37 10.01 23.11
C PHE A 423 -4.74 10.28 21.73
N PHE A 424 -5.15 11.33 21.03
CA PHE A 424 -4.50 11.73 19.78
C PHE A 424 -3.07 12.25 20.04
N LEU A 425 -2.89 13.11 21.05
CA LEU A 425 -1.58 13.59 21.47
C LEU A 425 -0.70 12.45 22.01
N SER A 426 -1.28 11.54 22.79
CA SER A 426 -0.59 10.36 23.30
C SER A 426 -0.08 9.45 22.20
N GLY A 427 -0.90 9.21 21.16
CA GLY A 427 -0.45 8.52 19.96
C GLY A 427 0.71 9.26 19.27
N ALA A 428 0.63 10.59 19.15
CA ALA A 428 1.72 11.38 18.56
C ALA A 428 3.04 11.21 19.33
N LEU A 429 2.98 11.25 20.67
CA LEU A 429 4.12 11.02 21.55
C LEU A 429 4.66 9.58 21.44
N GLY A 430 3.77 8.59 21.30
CA GLY A 430 4.14 7.21 20.99
C GLY A 430 4.83 7.03 19.63
N GLY A 431 4.64 7.96 18.69
CA GLY A 431 5.33 7.97 17.41
C GLY A 431 6.73 8.59 17.44
N LEU A 432 7.09 9.35 18.48
CA LEU A 432 8.39 10.03 18.58
C LEU A 432 9.61 9.09 18.65
N PRO A 433 9.57 7.95 19.37
CA PRO A 433 10.71 7.02 19.43
C PRO A 433 11.17 6.52 18.06
N PHE A 434 10.33 6.58 17.03
CA PHE A 434 10.73 6.22 15.67
C PHE A 434 11.74 7.19 15.03
N LEU A 435 11.99 8.36 15.62
CA LEU A 435 13.11 9.23 15.25
C LEU A 435 14.45 8.47 15.31
N PHE A 436 14.61 7.54 16.26
CA PHE A 436 15.82 6.74 16.43
C PHE A 436 15.95 5.59 15.42
N LEU A 437 14.91 5.33 14.62
CA LEU A 437 14.92 4.26 13.61
C LEU A 437 15.67 4.64 12.32
N GLY A 438 16.25 5.85 12.27
CA GLY A 438 17.02 6.36 11.13
C GLY A 438 16.25 6.32 9.81
N ASN A 439 16.93 5.97 8.72
CA ASN A 439 16.32 5.94 7.39
C ASN A 439 15.47 4.66 7.16
N SER A 440 14.28 4.63 7.76
CA SER A 440 13.30 3.54 7.66
C SER A 440 12.03 3.97 6.91
N ARG A 441 12.19 4.73 5.82
CA ARG A 441 11.09 5.34 5.04
C ARG A 441 9.98 4.36 4.66
N SER A 442 10.32 3.13 4.29
CA SER A 442 9.34 2.10 3.90
C SER A 442 8.41 1.73 5.06
N THR A 443 8.95 1.57 6.27
CA THR A 443 8.19 1.33 7.50
C THR A 443 7.29 2.52 7.80
N PHE A 444 7.82 3.74 7.72
CA PHE A 444 7.04 4.96 8.02
C PHE A 444 5.86 5.13 7.05
N LEU A 445 6.10 4.93 5.76
CA LEU A 445 5.04 4.98 4.75
C LEU A 445 4.02 3.84 4.91
N TRP A 446 4.41 2.69 5.46
CA TRP A 446 3.48 1.60 5.72
C TRP A 446 2.49 1.97 6.83
N PHE A 447 2.99 2.46 7.97
CA PHE A 447 2.13 2.96 9.05
C PHE A 447 1.29 4.16 8.61
N PHE A 448 1.85 5.07 7.82
CA PHE A 448 1.12 6.22 7.30
C PHE A 448 -0.05 5.82 6.41
N ARG A 449 0.12 4.83 5.52
CA ARG A 449 -1.00 4.32 4.72
C ARG A 449 -2.09 3.68 5.58
N ALA A 450 -1.70 2.94 6.62
CA ALA A 450 -2.66 2.36 7.57
C ALA A 450 -3.41 3.45 8.35
N ALA A 451 -2.73 4.53 8.75
CA ALA A 451 -3.33 5.67 9.40
C ALA A 451 -4.29 6.43 8.48
N VAL A 452 -3.96 6.59 7.19
CA VAL A 452 -4.85 7.21 6.19
C VAL A 452 -6.12 6.37 5.98
N ASP A 453 -5.98 5.03 5.89
CA ASP A 453 -7.14 4.12 5.80
C ASP A 453 -8.04 4.23 7.03
N SER A 454 -7.45 4.23 8.23
CA SER A 454 -8.18 4.42 9.50
C SER A 454 -8.83 5.80 9.59
N ALA A 455 -8.13 6.87 9.21
CA ALA A 455 -8.68 8.23 9.19
C ALA A 455 -9.90 8.31 8.29
N TYR A 456 -9.81 7.78 7.06
CA TYR A 456 -10.92 7.76 6.11
C TYR A 456 -12.15 7.03 6.70
N LYS A 457 -11.96 5.82 7.23
CA LYS A 457 -13.02 5.02 7.85
C LYS A 457 -13.63 5.71 9.08
N THR A 458 -12.80 6.28 9.94
CA THR A 458 -13.23 7.06 11.11
C THR A 458 -14.08 8.26 10.71
N GLY A 459 -13.64 9.03 9.70
CA GLY A 459 -14.39 10.18 9.24
C GLY A 459 -15.71 9.82 8.56
N VAL A 460 -15.81 8.65 7.91
CA VAL A 460 -17.09 8.14 7.37
C VAL A 460 -18.01 7.75 8.53
N LYS A 461 -17.50 7.01 9.52
CA LYS A 461 -18.29 6.59 10.70
C LYS A 461 -18.83 7.78 11.50
N ARG A 462 -17.99 8.78 11.74
CA ARG A 462 -18.36 10.00 12.49
C ARG A 462 -19.14 11.02 11.65
N GLY A 463 -19.46 10.72 10.39
CA GLY A 463 -20.21 11.61 9.52
C GLY A 463 -19.46 12.88 9.07
N LEU A 464 -18.14 12.96 9.27
CA LEU A 464 -17.32 14.11 8.87
C LEU A 464 -17.25 14.28 7.35
N TRP A 465 -17.34 13.18 6.62
CA TRP A 465 -17.48 13.20 5.17
C TRP A 465 -18.47 12.13 4.69
N LYS A 466 -19.30 12.51 3.71
CA LYS A 466 -20.14 11.55 3.00
C LYS A 466 -19.23 10.67 2.14
N GLY A 467 -19.13 9.39 2.48
CA GLY A 467 -18.39 8.41 1.68
C GLY A 467 -18.97 8.34 0.27
N ARG A 468 -18.43 9.13 -0.66
CA ARG A 468 -18.88 9.14 -2.06
C ARG A 468 -18.53 7.79 -2.69
N LYS A 469 -19.55 7.07 -3.18
CA LYS A 469 -19.35 5.82 -3.92
C LYS A 469 -18.40 6.08 -5.10
N GLY A 470 -17.26 5.39 -5.11
CA GLY A 470 -16.26 5.52 -6.18
C GLY A 470 -15.28 6.70 -6.02
N GLY A 471 -15.26 7.41 -4.89
CA GLY A 471 -14.26 8.46 -4.63
C GLY A 471 -12.82 7.94 -4.67
N GLU A 472 -12.61 6.68 -4.27
CA GLU A 472 -11.34 5.98 -4.35
C GLU A 472 -10.84 5.81 -5.80
N LEU A 473 -11.75 5.68 -6.77
CA LEU A 473 -11.39 5.59 -8.18
C LEU A 473 -10.87 6.92 -8.70
N LEU A 474 -11.51 8.02 -8.31
CA LEU A 474 -11.05 9.36 -8.69
C LEU A 474 -9.67 9.65 -8.11
N LEU A 475 -9.46 9.33 -6.82
CA LEU A 475 -8.16 9.47 -6.17
C LEU A 475 -7.08 8.64 -6.89
N PHE A 476 -7.40 7.40 -7.24
CA PHE A 476 -6.51 6.52 -7.99
C PHE A 476 -6.15 7.10 -9.38
N VAL A 477 -7.14 7.56 -10.14
CA VAL A 477 -6.94 8.17 -11.47
C VAL A 477 -6.07 9.42 -11.38
N LEU A 478 -6.36 10.34 -10.45
CA LEU A 478 -5.56 11.56 -10.24
C LEU A 478 -4.12 11.24 -9.84
N SER A 479 -3.95 10.25 -8.96
CA SER A 479 -2.63 9.81 -8.48
C SER A 479 -1.82 9.14 -9.58
N TRP A 480 -2.47 8.34 -10.44
CA TRP A 480 -1.86 7.79 -11.64
C TRP A 480 -1.49 8.90 -12.62
N ALA A 481 -2.38 9.87 -12.88
CA ALA A 481 -2.12 11.01 -13.76
C ALA A 481 -0.86 11.77 -13.31
N LEU A 482 -0.74 12.04 -12.01
CA LEU A 482 0.42 12.70 -11.42
C LEU A 482 1.70 11.87 -11.61
N MET A 483 1.68 10.58 -11.25
CA MET A 483 2.82 9.68 -11.42
C MET A 483 3.25 9.56 -12.89
N GLY A 484 2.29 9.46 -13.81
CA GLY A 484 2.55 9.44 -15.25
C GLY A 484 3.14 10.76 -15.75
N SER A 485 2.66 11.90 -15.26
CA SER A 485 3.17 13.22 -15.62
C SER A 485 4.60 13.43 -15.10
N ILE A 486 4.90 12.96 -13.89
CA ILE A 486 6.26 12.99 -13.33
C ILE A 486 7.20 12.10 -14.15
N LEU A 487 6.77 10.89 -14.51
CA LEU A 487 7.57 10.00 -15.35
C LEU A 487 7.87 10.61 -16.73
N GLU A 488 6.93 11.36 -17.31
CA GLU A 488 7.16 12.12 -18.54
C GLU A 488 8.14 13.27 -18.36
N GLY A 489 8.01 14.05 -17.28
CA GLY A 489 8.81 15.25 -17.04
C GLY A 489 10.21 14.94 -16.54
N ASN A 490 10.29 14.29 -15.38
CA ASN A 490 11.48 14.01 -14.59
C ASN A 490 11.50 12.52 -14.16
N PRO A 491 11.91 11.60 -15.06
CA PRO A 491 11.89 10.16 -14.77
C PRO A 491 12.78 9.77 -13.58
N GLU A 492 13.81 10.55 -13.26
CA GLU A 492 14.71 10.30 -12.12
C GLU A 492 14.02 10.45 -10.75
N ALA A 493 12.99 11.31 -10.67
CA ALA A 493 12.23 11.51 -9.43
C ALA A 493 11.36 10.29 -9.04
N VAL A 494 11.06 9.42 -10.01
CA VAL A 494 10.37 8.14 -9.77
C VAL A 494 11.38 7.14 -9.22
N GLN A 495 11.29 6.89 -7.91
CA GLN A 495 12.20 5.97 -7.21
C GLN A 495 11.89 4.51 -7.52
N GLY A 496 12.95 3.74 -7.81
CA GLY A 496 12.90 2.31 -8.09
C GLY A 496 12.85 1.98 -9.58
N GLY A 497 13.95 1.43 -10.11
CA GLY A 497 14.04 1.06 -11.53
C GLY A 497 13.00 0.02 -11.97
N GLY A 498 12.59 -0.87 -11.05
CA GLY A 498 11.49 -1.81 -11.31
C GLY A 498 10.14 -1.12 -11.54
N LEU A 499 9.83 -0.08 -10.77
CA LEU A 499 8.60 0.69 -10.92
C LEU A 499 8.61 1.52 -12.21
N ARG A 500 9.75 2.15 -12.55
CA ARG A 500 9.91 2.86 -13.82
C ARG A 500 9.69 1.93 -15.02
N LYS A 501 10.31 0.75 -15.01
CA LYS A 501 10.11 -0.31 -16.02
C LYS A 501 8.66 -0.77 -16.11
N ALA A 502 7.97 -0.89 -14.98
CA ALA A 502 6.56 -1.28 -14.97
C ALA A 502 5.67 -0.20 -15.59
N LEU A 503 5.90 1.07 -15.26
CA LEU A 503 5.14 2.20 -15.80
C LEU A 503 5.36 2.39 -17.31
N THR A 504 6.60 2.26 -17.80
CA THR A 504 6.90 2.29 -19.24
C THR A 504 6.32 1.08 -19.98
N TRP A 505 6.35 -0.09 -19.37
CA TRP A 505 5.70 -1.28 -19.92
C TRP A 505 4.18 -1.09 -20.00
N MET A 506 3.53 -0.49 -18.99
CA MET A 506 2.10 -0.24 -19.02
C MET A 506 1.69 0.67 -20.19
N ARG A 507 2.50 1.69 -20.52
CA ARG A 507 2.29 2.56 -21.69
C ARG A 507 2.42 1.85 -23.04
N GLY A 508 3.20 0.76 -23.07
CA GLY A 508 3.49 0.01 -24.29
C GLY A 508 4.83 0.36 -24.95
N ASP A 509 5.70 1.12 -24.26
CA ASP A 509 7.04 1.49 -24.73
C ASP A 509 8.08 0.36 -24.54
N GLY A 510 7.68 -0.74 -23.91
CA GLY A 510 8.53 -1.88 -23.60
C GLY A 510 8.99 -1.90 -22.14
N PHE A 511 9.66 -2.98 -21.74
CA PHE A 511 10.16 -3.15 -20.37
C PHE A 511 11.58 -2.59 -20.24
N GLY A 512 11.69 -1.26 -20.21
CA GLY A 512 12.96 -0.54 -20.12
C GLY A 512 12.89 0.61 -19.12
N ASP A 513 13.99 0.86 -18.40
CA ASP A 513 14.11 2.01 -17.52
C ASP A 513 14.51 3.24 -18.35
N PRO A 514 13.69 4.30 -18.42
CA PRO A 514 14.00 5.49 -19.21
C PRO A 514 15.30 6.16 -18.76
N VAL A 515 15.65 6.09 -17.48
CA VAL A 515 16.88 6.68 -16.93
C VAL A 515 18.10 5.88 -17.40
N ASP A 516 18.04 4.55 -17.34
CA ASP A 516 19.13 3.69 -17.80
C ASP A 516 19.35 3.82 -19.32
N ILE A 517 18.26 3.94 -20.08
CA ILE A 517 18.32 4.14 -21.53
C ILE A 517 18.97 5.49 -21.85
N ALA A 518 18.59 6.56 -21.16
CA ALA A 518 19.21 7.88 -21.32
C ALA A 518 20.71 7.85 -20.99
N LYS A 519 21.09 7.25 -19.85
CA LYS A 519 22.50 7.10 -19.47
C LYS A 519 23.31 6.29 -20.48
N ARG A 520 22.74 5.22 -21.05
CA ARG A 520 23.38 4.43 -22.10
C ARG A 520 23.57 5.20 -23.40
N LYS A 521 22.63 6.07 -23.76
CA LYS A 521 22.75 6.94 -24.95
C LYS A 521 23.87 7.97 -24.74
N LEU A 522 23.88 8.66 -23.61
CA LEU A 522 24.94 9.62 -23.25
C LEU A 522 26.33 8.97 -23.28
N ARG A 523 26.47 7.75 -22.73
CA ARG A 523 27.73 6.98 -22.79
C ARG A 523 28.16 6.56 -24.19
N ARG A 524 27.22 6.45 -25.14
CA ARG A 524 27.53 6.11 -26.55
C ARG A 524 27.93 7.37 -27.31
N GLU A 525 27.26 8.48 -27.03
CA GLU A 525 27.59 9.80 -27.60
C GLU A 525 28.97 10.26 -27.12
N SER A 526 29.29 10.12 -25.83
CA SER A 526 30.62 10.42 -25.29
C SER A 526 31.74 9.49 -25.76
N LYS A 527 31.40 8.39 -26.44
CA LYS A 527 32.35 7.41 -27.00
C LYS A 527 32.49 7.53 -28.52
N LYS A 528 31.71 8.38 -29.18
CA LYS A 528 32.01 8.76 -30.55
C LYS A 528 33.19 9.73 -30.49
N PRO A 529 34.37 9.39 -31.05
CA PRO A 529 35.42 10.38 -31.21
C PRO A 529 34.87 11.52 -32.09
N ASP A 530 35.14 12.76 -31.69
CA ASP A 530 34.89 13.94 -32.51
C ASP A 530 35.70 13.81 -33.80
N GLY A 531 35.02 13.66 -34.93
CA GLY A 531 35.59 13.83 -36.27
C GLY A 531 36.52 12.71 -36.77
N VAL A 532 36.00 11.89 -37.69
CA VAL A 532 36.69 11.65 -38.96
C VAL A 532 35.93 12.44 -40.02
#